data_AF-A0A5N8ACH0-F1
#
_entry.id   AF-A0A5N8ACH0-F1
#
_cell.length_a   1.000
_cell.length_b   1.000
_cell.length_c   1.000
_cell.angle_alpha   90.00
_cell.angle_beta   90.00
_cell.angle_gamma   90.00
#
_symmetry.space_group_name_H-M   'P 1'
#
loop_
_entity.id
_entity.type
_entity.pdbx_description
1 polymer ?
#
loop_
_entity_poly.entity_id
_entity_poly.type
_entity_poly.pdbx_seq_one_letter_code
_entity_poly.pdbx_strand_id
1 'polypeptide(L)'
;MGRFVAGAVASLLLVTGGLFWWQIRAEKKPPVLAVASQSAFPAAEDDLALPVGDESLTGDDLPAPPAASTKDKEAKRFDRYDRNRDGIITRDELMGSRVKAFKKLDKDGNNLLSFEEWAVATSDRFGGADANGDGKLSRAEFATTAPKRTAKPKCKC
;
A
#
# COMPACT_ATOMS: atom_id res chain seq x y z
N MET A 1 -42.19 -32.54 26.14
CA MET A 1 -41.47 -31.25 26.28
C MET A 1 -39.97 -31.28 25.93
N GLY A 2 -39.26 -32.41 25.92
CA GLY A 2 -37.78 -32.42 25.76
C GLY A 2 -37.23 -31.87 24.43
N ARG A 3 -38.00 -31.93 23.33
CA ARG A 3 -37.55 -31.43 22.01
C ARG A 3 -37.46 -29.90 21.94
N PHE A 4 -38.30 -29.19 22.70
CA PHE A 4 -38.26 -27.72 22.80
C PHE A 4 -37.10 -27.25 23.67
N VAL A 5 -36.80 -27.99 24.75
CA VAL A 5 -35.63 -27.73 25.61
C VAL A 5 -34.33 -27.95 24.84
N ALA A 6 -34.23 -29.04 24.07
CA ALA A 6 -33.07 -29.30 23.22
C ALA A 6 -32.88 -28.21 22.15
N GLY A 7 -33.97 -27.71 21.55
CA GLY A 7 -33.92 -26.60 20.61
C GLY A 7 -33.43 -25.28 21.22
N ALA A 8 -33.87 -24.96 22.45
CA ALA A 8 -33.46 -23.76 23.17
C ALA A 8 -31.98 -23.80 23.59
N VAL A 9 -31.46 -24.96 23.98
CA VAL A 9 -30.05 -25.12 24.31
C VAL A 9 -29.17 -25.01 23.07
N ALA A 10 -29.60 -25.59 21.94
CA ALA A 10 -28.86 -25.50 20.68
C ALA A 10 -28.76 -24.06 20.15
N SER A 11 -29.84 -23.28 20.22
CA SER A 11 -29.81 -21.88 19.81
C SER A 11 -28.91 -21.02 20.72
N LEU A 12 -28.92 -21.28 22.03
CA LEU A 12 -28.04 -20.60 22.98
C LEU A 12 -26.56 -20.86 22.66
N LEU A 13 -26.19 -22.10 22.34
CA LEU A 13 -24.82 -22.48 22.00
C LEU A 13 -24.35 -21.85 20.68
N LEU A 14 -25.24 -21.70 19.69
CA LEU A 14 -24.89 -21.04 18.42
C LEU A 14 -24.69 -19.53 18.59
N VAL A 15 -25.52 -18.88 19.40
CA VAL A 15 -25.38 -17.44 19.69
C VAL A 15 -24.08 -17.17 20.47
N THR A 16 -23.78 -17.97 21.50
CA THR A 16 -22.55 -17.80 22.28
C THR A 16 -21.30 -18.11 21.46
N GLY A 17 -21.32 -19.18 20.66
CA GLY A 17 -20.23 -19.53 19.74
C GLY A 17 -19.98 -18.45 18.69
N GLY A 18 -21.05 -17.87 18.12
CA GLY A 18 -20.95 -16.76 17.17
C GLY A 18 -20.37 -15.49 17.78
N LEU A 19 -20.80 -15.14 19.00
CA LEU A 19 -20.25 -13.99 19.74
C LEU A 19 -18.78 -14.20 20.10
N PHE A 20 -18.39 -15.42 20.48
CA PHE A 20 -16.99 -15.76 20.79
C PHE A 20 -16.09 -15.67 19.56
N TRP A 21 -16.55 -16.17 18.41
CA TRP A 21 -15.82 -16.05 17.14
C TRP A 21 -15.67 -14.59 16.70
N TRP A 22 -16.68 -13.76 16.96
CA TRP A 22 -16.62 -12.32 16.70
C TRP A 22 -15.64 -11.59 17.62
N GLN A 23 -15.61 -11.91 18.92
CA GLN A 23 -14.70 -11.31 19.91
C GLN A 23 -13.21 -11.61 19.61
N ILE A 24 -12.89 -12.82 19.13
CA ILE A 24 -11.51 -13.21 18.77
C ILE A 24 -10.90 -12.33 17.65
N ARG A 25 -11.72 -11.69 16.81
CA ARG A 25 -11.24 -10.87 15.69
C ARG A 25 -10.97 -9.40 16.07
N ALA A 26 -11.36 -8.95 17.27
CA ALA A 26 -11.37 -7.53 17.62
C ALA A 26 -10.08 -6.99 18.27
N GLU A 27 -9.14 -7.83 18.70
CA GLU A 27 -7.94 -7.34 19.41
C GLU A 27 -6.68 -7.34 18.53
N LYS A 28 -6.53 -6.28 17.75
CA LYS A 28 -5.20 -5.74 17.40
C LYS A 28 -5.25 -4.22 17.51
N LYS A 29 -5.37 -3.71 18.73
CA LYS A 29 -4.99 -2.31 19.02
C LYS A 29 -3.46 -2.32 19.13
N PRO A 30 -2.72 -1.67 18.22
CA PRO A 30 -1.30 -1.45 18.45
C PRO A 30 -1.14 -0.64 19.74
N PRO A 31 -0.07 -0.84 20.52
CA PRO A 31 0.18 -0.03 21.69
C PRO A 31 0.30 1.43 21.23
N VAL A 32 -0.71 2.24 21.53
CA VAL A 32 -0.58 3.69 21.48
C VAL A 32 0.39 4.03 22.61
N LEU A 33 1.62 4.36 22.23
CA LEU A 33 2.54 5.04 23.12
C LEU A 33 1.84 6.32 23.57
N ALA A 34 1.32 6.30 24.80
CA ALA A 34 0.87 7.50 25.46
C ALA A 34 2.11 8.36 25.68
N VAL A 35 2.36 9.29 24.74
CA VAL A 35 3.21 10.45 25.03
C VAL A 35 2.45 11.21 26.11
N ALA A 36 2.88 11.02 27.36
CA ALA A 36 2.46 11.85 28.46
C ALA A 36 2.85 13.28 28.11
N SER A 37 1.85 14.08 27.75
CA SER A 37 1.95 15.52 27.64
C SER A 37 2.19 16.08 29.03
N GLN A 38 3.45 16.15 29.44
CA GLN A 38 3.85 16.94 30.61
C GLN A 38 3.93 18.39 30.14
N SER A 39 2.77 19.06 30.12
CA SER A 39 2.72 20.51 30.18
C SER A 39 3.02 20.92 31.62
N ALA A 40 4.26 21.27 31.88
CA ALA A 40 4.64 22.03 33.06
C ALA A 40 5.72 23.02 32.64
N PHE A 41 5.30 24.07 31.94
CA PHE A 41 6.07 25.30 31.91
C PHE A 41 5.68 26.08 33.17
N PRO A 42 6.60 26.27 34.15
CA PRO A 42 6.32 27.16 35.26
C PRO A 42 6.18 28.59 34.73
N ALA A 43 5.21 29.29 35.30
CA ALA A 43 4.82 30.63 34.95
C ALA A 43 5.96 31.64 35.15
N ALA A 44 6.09 32.51 34.14
CA ALA A 44 6.62 33.86 34.16
C ALA A 44 7.32 34.34 35.44
N GLU A 45 8.63 34.57 35.31
CA GLU A 45 9.27 35.72 35.93
C GLU A 45 9.70 36.68 34.81
N ASP A 46 9.21 37.91 34.94
CA ASP A 46 9.56 39.08 34.15
C ASP A 46 11.08 39.33 34.13
N ASP A 47 11.52 40.15 33.18
CA ASP A 47 12.87 40.75 33.08
C ASP A 47 13.89 40.11 32.14
N LEU A 48 13.50 39.78 30.91
CA LEU A 48 14.47 39.78 29.80
C LEU A 48 13.90 40.56 28.62
N ALA A 49 14.24 41.85 28.57
CA ALA A 49 14.13 42.65 27.36
C ALA A 49 14.69 41.84 26.19
N LEU A 50 13.83 41.49 25.24
CA LEU A 50 14.25 40.80 24.03
C LEU A 50 15.30 41.69 23.36
N PRO A 51 16.54 41.21 23.16
CA PRO A 51 17.52 41.98 22.41
C PRO A 51 16.92 42.23 21.02
N VAL A 52 16.75 43.50 20.66
CA VAL A 52 16.43 43.89 19.29
C VAL A 52 17.60 43.40 18.44
N GLY A 53 17.37 42.33 17.67
CA GLY A 53 18.38 41.73 16.82
C GLY A 53 18.93 42.80 15.88
N ASP A 54 20.24 42.99 15.91
CA ASP A 54 20.95 43.70 14.87
C ASP A 54 20.75 42.95 13.55
N GLU A 55 20.46 43.70 12.49
CA GLU A 55 20.22 43.21 11.12
C GLU A 55 21.47 42.53 10.49
N SER A 56 22.52 42.30 11.28
CA SER A 56 23.78 41.67 10.88
C SER A 56 24.01 40.26 11.43
N LEU A 57 23.12 39.69 12.24
CA LEU A 57 23.27 38.30 12.70
C LEU A 57 22.80 37.30 11.64
N THR A 58 23.63 37.11 10.62
CA THR A 58 23.60 35.88 9.83
C THR A 58 24.13 34.79 10.76
N GLY A 59 23.22 34.06 11.42
CA GLY A 59 23.61 32.91 12.24
C GLY A 59 24.44 31.94 11.41
N ASP A 60 25.51 31.39 12.00
CA ASP A 60 26.35 30.38 11.36
C ASP A 60 25.46 29.34 10.67
N ASP A 61 25.82 29.01 9.42
CA ASP A 61 25.04 28.15 8.54
C ASP A 61 24.44 26.97 9.30
N LEU A 62 23.11 26.83 9.23
CA LEU A 62 22.38 25.70 9.79
C LEU A 62 23.13 24.41 9.45
N PRO A 63 23.41 23.52 10.42
CA PRO A 63 24.13 22.29 10.15
C PRO A 63 23.45 21.56 8.99
N ALA A 64 24.26 21.22 7.97
CA ALA A 64 23.74 20.63 6.76
C ALA A 64 22.81 19.46 7.10
N PRO A 65 21.60 19.38 6.50
CA PRO A 65 20.69 18.28 6.76
C PRO A 65 21.44 16.96 6.55
N PRO A 66 21.22 15.95 7.41
CA PRO A 66 21.94 14.69 7.33
C PRO A 66 21.82 14.15 5.91
N ALA A 67 22.97 13.86 5.29
CA ALA A 67 23.01 13.39 3.92
C ALA A 67 22.10 12.16 3.77
N ALA A 68 21.12 12.25 2.87
CA ALA A 68 20.20 11.16 2.60
C ALA A 68 21.01 9.90 2.26
N SER A 69 20.81 8.82 3.04
CA SER A 69 21.54 7.58 2.80
C SER A 69 21.28 7.11 1.37
N THR A 70 22.37 6.84 0.64
CA THR A 70 22.31 6.29 -0.71
C THR A 70 21.84 4.85 -0.62
N LYS A 71 20.56 4.62 -0.35
CA LYS A 71 19.99 3.28 -0.46
C LYS A 71 20.24 2.77 -1.86
N ASP A 72 20.91 1.62 -1.96
CA ASP A 72 21.15 0.92 -3.21
C ASP A 72 19.83 0.71 -3.97
N LYS A 73 19.90 0.60 -5.29
CA LYS A 73 18.70 0.43 -6.13
C LYS A 73 17.90 -0.81 -5.71
N GLU A 74 18.62 -1.83 -5.25
CA GLU A 74 18.13 -3.08 -4.70
C GLU A 74 17.41 -2.87 -3.38
N ALA A 75 17.98 -2.08 -2.45
CA ALA A 75 17.31 -1.71 -1.20
C ALA A 75 16.02 -0.92 -1.47
N LYS A 76 16.05 0.04 -2.39
CA LYS A 76 14.84 0.77 -2.82
C LYS A 76 13.81 -0.16 -3.48
N ARG A 77 14.24 -1.23 -4.15
CA ARG A 77 13.33 -2.21 -4.75
C ARG A 77 12.74 -3.11 -3.67
N PHE A 78 13.53 -3.51 -2.70
CA PHE A 78 13.11 -4.29 -1.54
C PHE A 78 12.04 -3.54 -0.74
N ASP A 79 12.31 -2.27 -0.39
CA ASP A 79 11.40 -1.38 0.35
C ASP A 79 10.05 -1.16 -0.36
N ARG A 80 9.95 -1.41 -1.67
CA ARG A 80 8.67 -1.33 -2.40
C ARG A 80 7.77 -2.56 -2.21
N TYR A 81 8.38 -3.71 -1.91
CA TYR A 81 7.65 -4.96 -1.69
C TYR A 81 7.39 -5.21 -0.22
N ASP A 82 8.37 -4.92 0.65
CA ASP A 82 8.23 -5.02 2.11
C ASP A 82 7.29 -3.91 2.63
N ARG A 83 6.01 -4.26 2.80
CA ARG A 83 4.97 -3.30 3.16
C ARG A 83 4.90 -3.09 4.67
N ASN A 84 5.18 -4.14 5.43
CA ASN A 84 5.14 -4.09 6.90
C ASN A 84 6.49 -3.62 7.50
N ARG A 85 7.54 -3.48 6.69
CA ARG A 85 8.89 -3.02 7.06
C ARG A 85 9.54 -3.92 8.10
N ASP A 86 9.35 -5.22 7.97
CA ASP A 86 9.98 -6.21 8.86
C ASP A 86 11.31 -6.74 8.33
N GLY A 87 11.74 -6.31 7.14
CA GLY A 87 12.99 -6.74 6.53
C GLY A 87 12.89 -8.10 5.83
N ILE A 88 11.70 -8.65 5.63
CA ILE A 88 11.44 -9.92 4.95
C ILE A 88 10.32 -9.73 3.92
N ILE A 89 10.53 -10.12 2.67
CA ILE A 89 9.45 -10.13 1.68
C ILE A 89 8.74 -11.48 1.73
N THR A 90 7.51 -11.47 2.24
CA THR A 90 6.64 -12.65 2.23
C THR A 90 6.11 -12.96 0.82
N ARG A 91 5.61 -14.19 0.61
CA ARG A 91 4.98 -14.59 -0.66
C ARG A 91 3.85 -13.63 -1.04
N ASP A 92 3.02 -13.25 -0.07
CA ASP A 92 1.85 -12.41 -0.30
C ASP A 92 2.25 -10.98 -0.68
N GLU A 93 3.30 -10.44 -0.08
CA GLU A 93 3.85 -9.14 -0.44
C GLU A 93 4.45 -9.13 -1.84
N LEU A 94 5.19 -10.17 -2.21
CA LEU A 94 5.71 -10.33 -3.56
C LEU A 94 4.58 -10.44 -4.60
N MET A 95 3.55 -11.22 -4.28
CA MET A 95 2.39 -11.43 -5.16
C MET A 95 1.44 -10.24 -5.21
N GLY A 96 1.49 -9.32 -4.24
CA GLY A 96 0.62 -8.14 -4.19
C GLY A 96 0.66 -7.28 -5.45
N SER A 97 1.78 -7.26 -6.17
CA SER A 97 1.91 -6.60 -7.48
C SER A 97 1.07 -7.25 -8.58
N ARG A 98 0.91 -8.57 -8.53
CA ARG A 98 0.14 -9.37 -9.50
C ARG A 98 -1.34 -9.40 -9.17
N VAL A 99 -1.70 -9.34 -7.88
CA VAL A 99 -3.10 -9.31 -7.42
C VAL A 99 -3.86 -8.14 -8.06
N LYS A 100 -3.25 -6.96 -8.20
CA LYS A 100 -3.90 -5.81 -8.84
C LYS A 100 -4.20 -6.05 -10.32
N ALA A 101 -3.31 -6.72 -11.03
CA ALA A 101 -3.53 -7.08 -12.43
C ALA A 101 -4.62 -8.15 -12.55
N PHE A 102 -4.58 -9.18 -11.70
CA PHE A 102 -5.60 -10.22 -11.64
C PHE A 102 -7.00 -9.63 -11.42
N LYS A 103 -7.17 -8.82 -10.38
CA LYS A 103 -8.45 -8.12 -10.08
C LYS A 103 -8.94 -7.18 -11.17
N LYS A 104 -8.07 -6.78 -12.11
CA LYS A 104 -8.48 -5.95 -13.25
C LYS A 104 -9.13 -6.79 -14.35
N LEU A 105 -8.67 -8.04 -14.49
CA LEU A 105 -9.16 -9.01 -15.48
C LEU A 105 -10.42 -9.73 -14.96
N ASP A 106 -10.44 -10.11 -13.68
CA ASP A 106 -11.58 -10.73 -13.00
C ASP A 106 -12.72 -9.68 -12.86
N LYS A 107 -13.75 -9.81 -13.69
CA LYS A 107 -14.88 -8.88 -13.75
C LYS A 107 -16.01 -9.31 -12.84
N ASP A 108 -16.17 -10.61 -12.64
CA ASP A 108 -17.25 -11.17 -11.83
C ASP A 108 -16.90 -11.25 -10.33
N GLY A 109 -15.61 -11.11 -9.98
CA GLY A 109 -15.11 -11.07 -8.61
C GLY A 109 -15.04 -12.45 -7.95
N ASN A 110 -15.03 -13.53 -8.74
CA ASN A 110 -15.03 -14.90 -8.23
C ASN A 110 -13.61 -15.41 -7.85
N ASN A 111 -12.57 -14.59 -8.04
CA ASN A 111 -11.15 -14.92 -7.82
C ASN A 111 -10.59 -16.03 -8.73
N LEU A 112 -11.26 -16.31 -9.85
CA LEU A 112 -10.79 -17.12 -10.97
C LEU A 112 -10.80 -16.24 -12.23
N LEU A 113 -10.08 -16.68 -13.27
CA LEU A 113 -10.20 -16.07 -14.59
C LEU A 113 -10.82 -17.09 -15.51
N SER A 114 -12.04 -16.79 -15.98
CA SER A 114 -12.67 -17.54 -17.05
C SER A 114 -11.90 -17.35 -18.37
N PHE A 115 -12.13 -18.25 -19.32
CA PHE A 115 -11.54 -18.12 -20.66
C PHE A 115 -12.00 -16.82 -21.32
N GLU A 116 -13.27 -16.48 -21.17
CA GLU A 116 -13.90 -15.27 -21.71
C GLU A 116 -13.22 -14.01 -21.17
N GLU A 117 -13.02 -13.89 -19.86
CA GLU A 117 -12.36 -12.73 -19.26
C GLU A 117 -10.90 -12.58 -19.71
N TRP A 118 -10.20 -13.71 -19.85
CA TRP A 118 -8.83 -13.71 -20.36
C TRP A 118 -8.78 -13.39 -21.88
N ALA A 119 -9.73 -13.91 -22.65
CA ALA A 119 -9.84 -13.71 -24.09
C ALA A 119 -10.22 -12.27 -24.44
N VAL A 120 -11.07 -11.60 -23.66
CA VAL A 120 -11.38 -10.18 -23.83
C VAL A 120 -10.12 -9.33 -23.66
N ALA A 121 -9.35 -9.55 -22.59
CA ALA A 121 -8.10 -8.81 -22.38
C ALA A 121 -7.07 -9.05 -23.50
N THR A 122 -7.09 -10.25 -24.10
CA THR A 122 -6.23 -10.60 -25.24
C THR A 122 -6.73 -9.98 -26.54
N SER A 123 -8.05 -9.97 -26.75
CA SER A 123 -8.71 -9.38 -27.93
C SER A 123 -8.58 -7.86 -27.95
N ASP A 124 -8.73 -7.19 -26.80
CA ASP A 124 -8.52 -5.74 -26.68
C ASP A 124 -7.08 -5.36 -27.04
N ARG A 125 -6.10 -6.16 -26.61
CA ARG A 125 -4.71 -5.97 -26.99
C ARG A 125 -4.46 -6.22 -28.46
N PHE A 126 -5.11 -7.24 -29.02
CA PHE A 126 -5.02 -7.55 -30.44
C PHE A 126 -5.59 -6.42 -31.28
N GLY A 127 -6.81 -5.97 -30.99
CA GLY A 127 -7.45 -4.86 -31.70
C GLY A 127 -6.71 -3.53 -31.53
N GLY A 128 -6.05 -3.31 -30.39
CA GLY A 128 -5.16 -2.17 -30.22
C GLY A 128 -3.87 -2.22 -31.06
N ALA A 129 -3.47 -3.41 -31.52
CA ALA A 129 -2.26 -3.63 -32.32
C ALA A 129 -2.55 -3.79 -33.81
N ASP A 130 -3.71 -4.35 -34.17
CA ASP A 130 -4.20 -4.49 -35.54
C ASP A 130 -4.74 -3.15 -36.03
N ALA A 131 -3.83 -2.31 -36.53
CA ALA A 131 -4.15 -0.96 -36.98
C ALA A 131 -4.96 -0.95 -38.28
N ASN A 132 -4.89 -2.03 -39.07
CA ASN A 132 -5.52 -2.12 -40.38
C ASN A 132 -6.86 -2.88 -40.35
N GLY A 133 -7.14 -3.65 -39.29
CA GLY A 133 -8.41 -4.34 -39.06
C GLY A 133 -8.58 -5.63 -39.88
N ASP A 134 -7.51 -6.26 -40.35
CA ASP A 134 -7.56 -7.47 -41.16
C ASP A 134 -7.60 -8.76 -40.34
N GLY A 135 -7.58 -8.66 -39.01
CA GLY A 135 -7.60 -9.81 -38.10
C GLY A 135 -6.26 -10.56 -38.05
N LYS A 136 -5.17 -9.95 -38.52
CA LYS A 136 -3.79 -10.46 -38.46
C LYS A 136 -2.88 -9.37 -37.88
N LEU A 137 -1.74 -9.78 -37.33
CA LEU A 137 -0.69 -8.83 -36.94
C LEU A 137 0.51 -9.01 -37.86
N SER A 138 0.80 -7.98 -38.65
CA SER A 138 2.06 -7.87 -39.36
C SER A 138 3.23 -7.70 -38.37
N ARG A 139 4.47 -7.87 -38.84
CA ARG A 139 5.66 -7.62 -37.99
C ARG A 139 5.70 -6.21 -37.43
N ALA A 140 5.23 -5.24 -38.20
CA ALA A 140 5.19 -3.83 -37.79
C ALA A 140 4.14 -3.61 -36.69
N GLU A 141 2.95 -4.18 -36.85
CA GLU A 141 1.86 -4.11 -35.87
C GLU A 141 2.20 -4.86 -34.58
N PHE A 142 2.76 -6.07 -34.69
CA PHE A 142 3.18 -6.84 -33.52
C PHE A 142 4.24 -6.10 -32.69
N ALA A 143 5.17 -5.37 -33.34
CA ALA A 143 6.18 -4.58 -32.62
C ALA A 143 5.57 -3.50 -31.71
N THR A 144 4.35 -3.03 -31.98
CA THR A 144 3.64 -2.05 -31.15
C THR A 144 3.14 -2.63 -29.82
N THR A 145 3.00 -3.95 -29.72
CA THR A 145 2.57 -4.64 -28.48
C THR A 145 3.66 -4.69 -27.40
N ALA A 146 4.91 -4.36 -27.77
CA ALA A 146 6.03 -4.38 -26.85
C ALA A 146 5.81 -3.40 -25.68
N PRO A 147 6.20 -3.76 -24.44
CA PRO A 147 6.06 -2.86 -23.30
C PRO A 147 6.85 -1.57 -23.56
N LYS A 148 6.13 -0.45 -23.62
CA LYS A 148 6.72 0.87 -23.88
C LYS A 148 7.78 1.16 -22.82
N ARG A 149 9.05 1.13 -23.22
CA ARG A 149 10.17 1.53 -22.37
C ARG A 149 10.05 3.02 -22.13
N THR A 150 9.74 3.42 -20.91
CA THR A 150 9.78 4.84 -20.54
C THR A 150 11.23 5.30 -20.58
N ALA A 151 11.50 6.41 -21.28
CA ALA A 151 12.82 7.00 -21.33
C ALA A 151 13.20 7.48 -19.92
N LYS A 152 14.44 7.21 -19.49
CA LYS A 152 14.94 7.73 -18.22
C LYS A 152 14.88 9.27 -18.27
N PRO A 153 14.31 9.94 -17.25
CA PRO A 153 14.36 11.40 -17.21
C PRO A 153 15.81 11.85 -17.26
N LYS A 154 16.11 12.80 -18.14
CA LYS A 154 17.45 13.41 -18.19
C LYS A 154 17.67 14.14 -16.87
N CYS A 155 18.80 13.88 -16.22
CA CYS A 155 19.21 14.65 -15.05
C CYS A 155 19.22 16.13 -15.44
N LYS A 156 18.47 16.96 -14.72
CA LYS A 156 18.65 18.40 -14.76
C LYS A 156 19.84 18.69 -13.84
N CYS A 157 20.94 19.09 -14.45
CA CYS A 157 22.10 19.67 -13.76
C CYS A 157 21.75 21.08 -13.30
#